data_AF-A0AAV4ZYG0-F1
#
_entry.id   AF-A0AAV4ZYG0-F1
#
_cell.length_a   1.000
_cell.length_b   1.000
_cell.length_c   1.000
_cell.angle_alpha   90.00
_cell.angle_beta   90.00
_cell.angle_gamma   90.00
#
_symmetry.space_group_name_H-M   'P 1'
#
loop_
_entity.id
_entity.type
_entity.pdbx_description
1 polymer ?
#
loop_
_entity_poly.entity_id
_entity_poly.type
_entity_poly.pdbx_seq_one_letter_code
_entity_poly.pdbx_strand_id
1 'polypeptide(L)'
;MDSNTIDNSEYATSHHCFYVTPLDTQVPKRYIQPKSVETRNRPDFASLLSKGTVTDGAFGSVSYSYKRHGMSLYRINHGVQHCFYVTPLDTQVPKRYIQPKSVETRNRPNFASLLSKGTVTDGAFGSVSYSYKRHGMSLYRINHGVQHRLLPFVQMSSTYNCYQQVFGISLASNAVRTCTGTQVTLQKALQSVIPGLINTVGPWKISWGPVVYKAVDLPNTGPDNAWYVAHHPSLQFPDGSQRSTYVVAIAGTADTYDLLEDFEVRSVIDFHQWVNSGIRNMPSAASNIIPGNAYIAYGTGTASHTIITYPAPPNAIGAALTPTLFSYLLTLPSNSTVIFTGHSLGGALSPTVALATKSANILRVSDVLTYPTAGPSPGNDAFTNLFRTIFPQIRSGPDYQSWNINFINTLDIVPKAWCTRSDLKPDQNMGQIPALYGEIQDPNQRSEVERDIKLAEYYSELSRVTYLPLDAIAFPGPPPTQPPATKSEFIAIAISQHVQDYEHHFQIPVNVPSCPAMGLKDLDKESGSRKRRQEDTTA
;
A
#
# COMPACT_ATOMS: atom_id res chain seq x y z
N MET A 1 51.30 4.56 23.90
CA MET A 1 51.87 5.24 22.72
C MET A 1 51.23 4.61 21.48
N ASP A 2 49.90 4.68 21.35
CA ASP A 2 49.07 5.85 20.96
C ASP A 2 49.38 6.26 19.51
N SER A 3 48.44 6.28 18.58
CA SER A 3 47.07 6.78 18.71
C SER A 3 46.13 6.16 17.67
N ASN A 4 44.92 5.81 18.15
CA ASN A 4 43.76 5.41 17.38
C ASN A 4 43.01 6.65 16.86
N THR A 5 42.51 6.57 15.63
CA THR A 5 41.40 7.40 15.14
C THR A 5 40.20 6.46 14.97
N ILE A 6 39.15 6.69 15.76
CA ILE A 6 37.85 6.01 15.65
C ILE A 6 36.94 6.95 14.87
N ASP A 7 36.39 6.43 13.78
CA ASP A 7 35.35 7.05 12.97
C ASP A 7 33.98 6.84 13.63
N ASN A 8 33.20 7.91 13.77
CA ASN A 8 31.86 7.89 14.36
C ASN A 8 30.84 7.94 13.21
N SER A 9 30.33 6.78 12.82
CA SER A 9 29.11 6.68 12.00
C SER A 9 27.99 5.98 12.79
N GLU A 10 26.92 6.74 12.99
CA GLU A 10 25.51 6.35 13.12
C GLU A 10 25.15 5.07 13.90
N TYR A 11 24.82 5.24 15.18
CA TYR A 11 23.93 4.32 15.90
C TYR A 11 22.48 4.55 15.47
N ALA A 12 21.96 3.70 14.58
CA ALA A 12 20.52 3.51 14.43
C ALA A 12 20.03 2.57 15.55
N THR A 13 19.27 3.09 16.51
CA THR A 13 18.60 2.27 17.53
C THR A 13 17.37 1.61 16.91
N SER A 14 17.46 0.32 16.57
CA SER A 14 16.28 -0.50 16.29
C SER A 14 15.46 -0.67 17.56
N HIS A 15 14.19 -0.27 17.51
CA HIS A 15 13.24 -0.48 18.61
C HIS A 15 12.53 -1.80 18.36
N HIS A 16 12.92 -2.85 19.07
CA HIS A 16 12.23 -4.14 19.02
C HIS A 16 11.12 -4.20 20.08
N CYS A 17 9.87 -4.32 19.64
CA CYS A 17 8.75 -4.71 20.50
C CYS A 17 8.76 -6.23 20.65
N PHE A 18 9.01 -6.73 21.86
CA PHE A 18 8.86 -8.15 22.19
C PHE A 18 7.45 -8.42 22.70
N TYR A 19 6.71 -9.30 22.03
CA TYR A 19 5.50 -9.92 22.58
C TYR A 19 5.90 -11.20 23.30
N VAL A 20 5.78 -11.21 24.62
CA VAL A 20 5.85 -12.44 25.42
C VAL A 20 4.42 -12.86 25.75
N THR A 21 3.89 -13.83 25.00
CA THR A 21 2.70 -14.56 25.39
C THR A 21 3.10 -15.67 26.37
N PRO A 22 2.46 -15.78 27.55
CA PRO A 22 2.67 -16.94 28.41
C PRO A 22 2.14 -18.19 27.70
N LEU A 23 3.01 -19.18 27.47
CA LEU A 23 2.63 -20.53 27.09
C LEU A 23 1.86 -21.16 28.27
N ASP A 24 0.54 -21.27 28.14
CA ASP A 24 -0.27 -22.11 29.02
C ASP A 24 -0.26 -23.54 28.45
N THR A 25 0.67 -24.35 28.94
CA THR A 25 0.76 -25.78 28.58
C THR A 25 -0.35 -26.56 29.29
N GLN A 26 -1.44 -26.89 28.60
CA GLN A 26 -2.34 -27.95 29.03
C GLN A 26 -1.89 -29.31 28.50
N VAL A 27 -1.37 -30.14 29.40
CA VAL A 27 -1.14 -31.58 29.21
C VAL A 27 -2.47 -32.32 29.45
N PRO A 28 -2.87 -33.31 28.62
CA PRO A 28 -4.12 -34.03 28.83
C PRO A 28 -3.99 -35.03 29.99
N LYS A 29 -4.83 -34.88 31.03
CA LYS A 29 -4.98 -35.88 32.10
C LYS A 29 -6.15 -36.81 31.80
N ARG A 30 -5.86 -38.12 31.83
CA ARG A 30 -6.83 -39.22 31.85
C ARG A 30 -7.65 -39.21 33.15
N TYR A 31 -8.91 -39.59 33.02
CA TYR A 31 -9.89 -39.81 34.09
C TYR A 31 -9.51 -40.96 35.04
N ILE A 32 -9.45 -40.70 36.35
CA ILE A 32 -9.88 -41.60 37.44
C ILE A 32 -10.38 -40.72 38.62
N GLN A 33 -11.58 -41.00 39.15
CA GLN A 33 -12.13 -40.44 40.40
C GLN A 33 -12.21 -41.54 41.50
N PRO A 34 -12.51 -41.24 42.78
CA PRO A 34 -11.83 -40.34 43.70
C PRO A 34 -11.53 -41.02 45.07
N LYS A 35 -10.60 -40.49 45.86
CA LYS A 35 -10.61 -40.64 47.34
C LYS A 35 -10.08 -39.38 48.00
N SER A 36 -10.77 -39.01 49.08
CA SER A 36 -10.68 -37.84 49.94
C SER A 36 -9.34 -37.65 50.66
N VAL A 37 -8.98 -36.38 50.93
CA VAL A 37 -8.66 -35.79 52.25
C VAL A 37 -7.63 -34.63 52.16
N GLU A 38 -8.01 -33.53 52.82
CA GLU A 38 -7.28 -32.40 53.42
C GLU A 38 -6.51 -31.33 52.62
N THR A 39 -6.96 -30.12 52.93
CA THR A 39 -6.52 -28.76 52.64
C THR A 39 -5.20 -28.38 53.31
N ARG A 40 -4.33 -27.65 52.60
CA ARG A 40 -3.45 -26.62 53.19
C ARG A 40 -3.35 -25.38 52.31
N ASN A 41 -3.46 -24.24 52.99
CA ASN A 41 -3.56 -22.86 52.53
C ASN A 41 -2.41 -22.40 51.61
N ARG A 42 -2.77 -21.63 50.56
CA ARG A 42 -1.93 -20.57 49.98
C ARG A 42 -2.76 -19.30 49.79
N PRO A 43 -2.17 -18.11 49.96
CA PRO A 43 -2.93 -16.87 50.09
C PRO A 43 -3.34 -16.29 48.74
N ASP A 44 -4.54 -15.72 48.76
CA ASP A 44 -5.20 -14.94 47.72
C ASP A 44 -4.46 -13.61 47.46
N PHE A 45 -4.28 -13.27 46.19
CA PHE A 45 -3.56 -12.10 45.70
C PHE A 45 -4.37 -10.79 45.88
N ALA A 46 -5.59 -10.88 46.41
CA ALA A 46 -6.50 -9.76 46.62
C ALA A 46 -6.21 -8.85 47.83
N SER A 47 -5.17 -9.10 48.65
CA SER A 47 -4.94 -8.34 49.90
C SER A 47 -3.81 -7.30 49.89
N LEU A 48 -3.26 -6.89 48.74
CA LEU A 48 -2.15 -5.92 48.67
C LEU A 48 -2.50 -4.56 48.02
N LEU A 49 -3.77 -4.15 48.08
CA LEU A 49 -4.21 -2.80 47.68
C LEU A 49 -5.01 -2.13 48.80
N SER A 50 -4.34 -1.78 49.90
CA SER A 50 -4.85 -0.72 50.77
C SER A 50 -3.68 0.02 51.44
N LYS A 51 -3.38 1.22 50.92
CA LYS A 51 -2.88 2.41 51.62
C LYS A 51 -2.35 3.40 50.58
N GLY A 52 -3.17 4.40 50.26
CA GLY A 52 -2.80 5.55 49.44
C GLY A 52 -4.00 6.48 49.32
N THR A 53 -3.96 7.61 50.01
CA THR A 53 -4.95 8.69 49.97
C THR A 53 -4.88 9.42 48.63
N VAL A 54 -6.04 9.69 48.02
CA VAL A 54 -6.18 10.50 46.80
C VAL A 54 -6.50 11.94 47.20
N THR A 55 -5.73 12.90 46.69
CA THR A 55 -6.12 14.31 46.61
C THR A 55 -6.38 14.66 45.16
N ASP A 56 -7.50 15.34 44.92
CA ASP A 56 -8.04 15.67 43.62
C ASP A 56 -7.22 16.77 42.92
N GLY A 57 -7.04 16.64 41.60
CA GLY A 57 -6.44 17.67 40.75
C GLY A 57 -5.41 17.18 39.71
N ALA A 58 -5.85 17.15 38.44
CA ALA A 58 -5.07 17.09 37.19
C ALA A 58 -4.08 15.91 36.97
N PHE A 59 -4.38 15.10 35.95
CA PHE A 59 -3.51 14.12 35.24
C PHE A 59 -2.17 13.78 35.92
N GLY A 60 -2.19 12.82 36.85
CA GLY A 60 -1.00 12.27 37.50
C GLY A 60 -0.82 10.78 37.19
N SER A 61 0.32 10.40 36.62
CA SER A 61 0.77 9.02 36.44
C SER A 61 1.19 8.38 37.77
N VAL A 62 0.72 7.17 38.08
CA VAL A 62 1.18 6.39 39.24
C VAL A 62 2.33 5.46 38.82
N SER A 63 3.46 5.51 39.52
CA SER A 63 4.63 4.65 39.29
C SER A 63 4.82 3.65 40.43
N TYR A 64 5.14 2.40 40.09
CA TYR A 64 5.61 1.38 41.04
C TYR A 64 7.01 0.93 40.63
N SER A 65 7.92 0.73 41.59
CA SER A 65 9.27 0.22 41.33
C SER A 65 9.48 -1.12 41.99
N TYR A 66 9.93 -2.13 41.23
CA TYR A 66 10.41 -3.40 41.78
C TYR A 66 11.90 -3.52 41.49
N LYS A 67 12.72 -3.82 42.51
CA LYS A 67 14.18 -3.98 42.38
C LYS A 67 14.59 -5.42 42.58
N ARG A 68 15.06 -6.07 41.52
CA ARG A 68 15.97 -7.22 41.60
C ARG A 68 16.84 -7.22 40.34
N HIS A 69 18.17 -7.35 40.52
CA HIS A 69 19.17 -7.40 39.43
C HIS A 69 19.26 -6.17 38.51
N GLY A 70 19.32 -4.97 39.08
CA GLY A 70 19.86 -3.80 38.35
C GLY A 70 18.97 -3.18 37.26
N MET A 71 17.68 -3.56 37.17
CA MET A 71 16.73 -2.96 36.24
C MET A 71 15.54 -2.32 36.96
N SER A 72 15.02 -1.21 36.41
CA SER A 72 13.78 -0.57 36.83
C SER A 72 12.71 -0.77 35.76
N LEU A 73 11.54 -1.27 36.15
CA LEU A 73 10.40 -1.45 35.24
C LEU A 73 9.36 -0.36 35.50
N TYR A 74 8.91 0.31 34.44
CA TYR A 74 7.87 1.34 34.53
C TYR A 74 6.58 0.86 33.87
N ARG A 75 5.45 1.06 34.55
CA ARG A 75 4.11 0.80 34.02
C ARG A 75 3.39 2.13 33.84
N ILE A 76 2.88 2.38 32.64
CA ILE A 76 1.97 3.50 32.35
C ILE A 76 0.66 2.90 31.84
N ASN A 77 -0.47 3.27 32.43
CA ASN A 77 -1.78 2.79 32.02
C ASN A 77 -2.41 3.78 31.03
N HIS A 78 -2.63 3.36 29.78
CA HIS A 78 -3.49 4.03 28.80
C HIS A 78 -4.47 3.02 28.20
N GLY A 79 -5.65 2.87 28.81
CA GLY A 79 -6.66 1.95 28.29
C GLY A 79 -6.17 0.50 28.12
N VAL A 80 -6.81 -0.26 27.23
CA VAL A 80 -6.70 -1.74 27.10
C VAL A 80 -5.36 -2.24 26.54
N GLN A 81 -4.30 -1.43 26.60
CA GLN A 81 -2.95 -1.81 26.16
C GLN A 81 -1.91 -1.54 27.26
N HIS A 82 -0.98 -2.49 27.41
CA HIS A 82 0.13 -2.40 28.36
C HIS A 82 1.45 -2.30 27.62
N CYS A 83 2.21 -1.24 27.88
CA CYS A 83 3.59 -1.08 27.38
C CYS A 83 4.56 -1.11 28.57
N PHE A 84 5.70 -1.79 28.39
CA PHE A 84 6.79 -1.84 29.36
C PHE A 84 8.04 -1.21 28.76
N TYR A 85 8.71 -0.37 29.55
CA TYR A 85 9.97 0.27 29.16
C TYR A 85 11.11 -0.32 29.99
N VAL A 86 12.23 -0.63 29.32
CA VAL A 86 13.50 -1.02 29.94
C VAL A 86 14.55 -0.01 29.54
N THR A 87 15.21 0.62 30.51
CA THR A 87 16.34 1.52 30.27
C THR A 87 17.56 1.07 31.07
N PRO A 88 18.77 1.06 30.46
CA PRO A 88 20.02 0.95 31.21
C PRO A 88 20.30 2.26 31.97
N LEU A 89 20.74 2.14 33.21
CA LEU A 89 21.21 3.25 34.04
C LEU A 89 22.67 3.57 33.65
N ASP A 90 22.88 4.38 32.60
CA ASP A 90 23.92 5.42 32.58
C ASP A 90 23.94 6.19 31.26
N THR A 91 23.61 7.48 31.30
CA THR A 91 24.30 8.56 30.57
C THR A 91 23.82 9.90 31.13
N GLN A 92 24.66 10.57 31.91
CA GLN A 92 24.45 11.96 32.30
C GLN A 92 24.71 12.90 31.12
N VAL A 93 23.77 13.82 30.89
CA VAL A 93 23.89 14.95 29.95
C VAL A 93 24.70 16.08 30.58
N PRO A 94 25.66 16.72 29.87
CA PRO A 94 26.13 18.05 30.25
C PRO A 94 25.27 19.14 29.59
N LYS A 95 24.65 19.98 30.41
CA LYS A 95 23.96 21.21 29.99
C LYS A 95 24.97 22.25 29.51
N ARG A 96 24.76 22.83 28.33
CA ARG A 96 25.29 24.16 27.96
C ARG A 96 24.19 25.04 27.38
N TYR A 97 23.96 26.17 28.04
CA TYR A 97 23.13 27.27 27.57
C TYR A 97 23.89 28.05 26.48
N ILE A 98 23.24 28.33 25.35
CA ILE A 98 23.70 29.31 24.36
C ILE A 98 22.57 30.32 24.17
N GLN A 99 22.86 31.60 24.44
CA GLN A 99 21.96 32.72 24.20
C GLN A 99 21.87 33.06 22.69
N PRO A 100 20.72 33.57 22.20
CA PRO A 100 20.60 33.99 20.82
C PRO A 100 21.25 35.37 20.59
N LYS A 101 22.13 35.44 19.59
CA LYS A 101 22.60 36.70 19.00
C LYS A 101 21.56 37.22 17.99
N SER A 102 21.30 38.52 18.08
CA SER A 102 20.53 39.33 17.15
C SER A 102 21.09 39.28 15.73
N VAL A 103 20.19 39.22 14.73
CA VAL A 103 20.53 39.42 13.32
C VAL A 103 19.91 40.73 12.86
N GLU A 104 20.79 41.62 12.39
CA GLU A 104 20.49 42.91 11.80
C GLU A 104 19.67 42.79 10.51
N THR A 105 18.69 43.68 10.39
CA THR A 105 17.94 43.96 9.18
C THR A 105 18.78 44.78 8.19
N ARG A 106 18.91 44.31 6.95
CA ARG A 106 19.37 45.15 5.82
C ARG A 106 18.29 45.27 4.75
N ASN A 107 17.87 46.52 4.56
CA ASN A 107 17.00 47.02 3.51
C ASN A 107 17.47 46.64 2.09
N ARG A 108 16.53 46.25 1.22
CA ARG A 108 16.62 46.50 -0.23
C ARG A 108 15.26 46.85 -0.85
N PRO A 109 15.26 47.67 -1.92
CA PRO A 109 14.10 48.47 -2.31
C PRO A 109 13.16 47.79 -3.31
N ASN A 110 11.97 48.37 -3.35
CA ASN A 110 10.80 48.07 -4.18
C ASN A 110 11.10 48.27 -5.69
N PHE A 111 10.67 47.33 -6.54
CA PHE A 111 10.62 47.50 -8.00
C PHE A 111 9.28 46.97 -8.53
N ALA A 112 8.26 47.82 -8.46
CA ALA A 112 7.08 47.74 -9.30
C ALA A 112 7.12 48.91 -10.27
N SER A 113 7.34 48.63 -11.56
CA SER A 113 6.82 49.35 -12.74
C SER A 113 7.73 49.10 -13.93
N LEU A 114 7.20 48.44 -14.96
CA LEU A 114 7.44 48.71 -16.39
C LEU A 114 6.56 47.77 -17.24
N LEU A 115 5.47 48.35 -17.76
CA LEU A 115 4.87 48.20 -19.10
C LEU A 115 4.75 46.78 -19.69
N SER A 116 3.56 46.19 -19.84
CA SER A 116 2.47 46.50 -20.78
C SER A 116 2.70 46.11 -22.25
N LYS A 117 1.74 45.34 -22.77
CA LYS A 117 1.32 45.13 -24.18
C LYS A 117 2.16 44.21 -25.09
N GLY A 118 1.51 43.13 -25.52
CA GLY A 118 1.86 42.36 -26.71
C GLY A 118 0.89 41.19 -26.94
N THR A 119 -0.03 41.35 -27.89
CA THR A 119 -0.83 40.27 -28.52
C THR A 119 -0.24 39.98 -29.88
N VAL A 120 0.10 38.72 -30.22
CA VAL A 120 0.13 38.19 -31.60
C VAL A 120 -0.15 36.67 -31.61
N THR A 121 -0.78 36.28 -32.71
CA THR A 121 -1.42 35.05 -33.19
C THR A 121 -0.53 33.85 -33.56
N ASP A 122 -1.23 32.74 -33.78
CA ASP A 122 -0.87 31.41 -34.29
C ASP A 122 0.07 31.37 -35.52
N GLY A 123 0.91 30.32 -35.61
CA GLY A 123 1.62 29.95 -36.83
C GLY A 123 3.08 29.49 -36.71
N ALA A 124 3.29 28.19 -36.94
CA ALA A 124 4.49 27.51 -37.49
C ALA A 124 5.84 27.57 -36.74
N PHE A 125 6.42 26.38 -36.58
CA PHE A 125 7.76 26.11 -36.05
C PHE A 125 8.84 26.99 -36.69
N GLY A 126 9.34 27.95 -35.91
CA GLY A 126 10.54 28.71 -36.20
C GLY A 126 11.38 28.83 -34.92
N SER A 127 12.61 28.35 -34.96
CA SER A 127 13.58 28.44 -33.87
C SER A 127 13.89 29.91 -33.55
N VAL A 128 13.57 30.36 -32.33
CA VAL A 128 13.96 31.69 -31.82
C VAL A 128 15.35 31.59 -31.20
N SER A 129 16.31 32.35 -31.75
CA SER A 129 17.65 32.50 -31.18
C SER A 129 17.73 33.80 -30.40
N TYR A 130 18.12 33.74 -29.12
CA TYR A 130 18.45 34.92 -28.31
C TYR A 130 19.96 35.13 -28.34
N SER A 131 20.43 36.29 -28.82
CA SER A 131 21.83 36.70 -28.71
C SER A 131 21.99 37.73 -27.60
N TYR A 132 22.78 37.42 -26.57
CA TYR A 132 23.19 38.38 -25.55
C TYR A 132 24.60 38.89 -25.89
N LYS A 133 24.75 40.19 -26.17
CA LYS A 133 26.05 40.84 -26.39
C LYS A 133 26.56 41.43 -25.07
N ARG A 134 27.58 40.81 -24.46
CA ARG A 134 28.50 41.52 -23.56
C ARG A 134 29.87 40.85 -23.58
N HIS A 135 30.86 41.62 -24.04
CA HIS A 135 32.30 41.34 -24.17
C HIS A 135 32.67 40.24 -25.18
N GLY A 136 33.31 40.67 -26.26
CA GLY A 136 33.48 39.91 -27.49
C GLY A 136 34.41 38.71 -27.35
N MET A 137 33.85 37.53 -27.60
CA MET A 137 34.49 36.36 -28.18
C MET A 137 33.40 35.55 -28.89
N SER A 138 33.58 35.28 -30.19
CA SER A 138 32.71 34.38 -30.96
C SER A 138 33.35 33.00 -31.00
N LEU A 139 32.72 32.00 -30.39
CA LEU A 139 33.10 30.59 -30.55
C LEU A 139 32.15 29.95 -31.57
N TYR A 140 32.70 29.54 -32.71
CA TYR A 140 32.01 28.67 -33.67
C TYR A 140 32.37 27.22 -33.36
N ARG A 141 31.38 26.40 -33.04
CA ARG A 141 31.54 24.94 -32.99
C ARG A 141 30.88 24.34 -34.23
N ILE A 142 31.70 23.82 -35.12
CA ILE A 142 31.28 23.02 -36.28
C ILE A 142 31.04 21.60 -35.75
N ASN A 143 29.81 21.10 -35.82
CA ASN A 143 29.52 19.68 -35.58
C ASN A 143 29.45 18.95 -36.92
N HIS A 144 30.32 17.96 -37.07
CA HIS A 144 30.33 17.02 -38.18
C HIS A 144 29.01 16.25 -38.26
N GLY A 145 28.47 16.15 -39.48
CA GLY A 145 27.24 15.44 -39.78
C GLY A 145 27.35 13.93 -39.55
N VAL A 146 26.39 13.42 -38.80
CA VAL A 146 25.90 12.04 -38.95
C VAL A 146 24.47 12.19 -39.46
N GLN A 147 24.24 11.78 -40.72
CA GLN A 147 22.88 11.66 -41.25
C GLN A 147 22.17 10.53 -40.50
N HIS A 148 21.46 10.87 -39.43
CA HIS A 148 20.36 10.03 -38.99
C HIS A 148 19.26 10.15 -40.04
N ARG A 149 19.13 9.10 -40.83
CA ARG A 149 17.97 8.85 -41.67
C ARG A 149 16.76 8.84 -40.74
N LEU A 150 16.05 9.96 -40.65
CA LEU A 150 14.76 10.07 -39.98
C LEU A 150 13.83 9.13 -40.73
N LEU A 151 13.66 7.92 -40.21
CA LEU A 151 12.50 7.10 -40.54
C LEU A 151 11.28 7.94 -40.13
N PRO A 152 10.26 8.08 -41.00
CA PRO A 152 9.07 8.82 -40.64
C PRO A 152 8.51 8.18 -39.37
N PHE A 153 8.37 9.02 -38.34
CA PHE A 153 7.62 8.70 -37.14
C PHE A 153 6.17 8.53 -37.61
N VAL A 154 5.82 7.33 -38.05
CA VAL A 154 4.43 6.94 -38.18
C VAL A 154 3.91 6.97 -36.76
N GLN A 155 3.21 8.04 -36.42
CA GLN A 155 2.43 8.16 -35.20
C GLN A 155 1.31 7.12 -35.32
N MET A 156 1.64 5.85 -35.09
CA MET A 156 0.64 4.83 -34.81
C MET A 156 0.05 5.22 -33.46
N SER A 157 -1.02 6.00 -33.51
CA SER A 157 -2.01 6.06 -32.44
C SER A 157 -2.61 4.65 -32.35
N SER A 158 -1.87 3.67 -31.83
CA SER A 158 -2.46 2.42 -31.40
C SER A 158 -3.32 2.77 -30.19
N THR A 159 -4.62 2.93 -30.42
CA THR A 159 -5.59 3.01 -29.33
C THR A 159 -5.45 1.75 -28.49
N TYR A 160 -5.10 1.90 -27.21
CA TYR A 160 -5.01 0.79 -26.27
C TYR A 160 -6.30 -0.03 -26.27
N ASN A 161 -6.19 -1.36 -26.26
CA ASN A 161 -7.36 -2.22 -26.12
C ASN A 161 -7.93 -2.14 -24.69
N CYS A 162 -9.15 -2.63 -24.46
CA CYS A 162 -9.81 -2.51 -23.15
C CYS A 162 -8.98 -3.04 -21.97
N TYR A 163 -8.21 -4.12 -22.17
CA TYR A 163 -7.36 -4.69 -21.13
C TYR A 163 -6.20 -3.78 -20.77
N GLN A 164 -5.55 -3.22 -21.79
CA GLN A 164 -4.50 -2.23 -21.60
C GLN A 164 -5.07 -0.99 -20.90
N GLN A 165 -6.22 -0.49 -21.36
CA GLN A 165 -6.87 0.64 -20.70
C GLN A 165 -7.12 0.36 -19.21
N VAL A 166 -7.74 -0.77 -18.88
CA VAL A 166 -8.02 -1.16 -17.48
C VAL A 166 -6.72 -1.32 -16.67
N PHE A 167 -5.67 -1.90 -17.25
CA PHE A 167 -4.36 -2.00 -16.58
C PHE A 167 -3.75 -0.62 -16.32
N GLY A 168 -3.80 0.31 -17.28
CA GLY A 168 -3.36 1.69 -17.07
C GLY A 168 -4.14 2.43 -15.98
N ILE A 169 -5.46 2.23 -15.93
CA ILE A 169 -6.32 2.72 -14.85
C ILE A 169 -5.91 2.10 -13.50
N SER A 170 -5.56 0.82 -13.48
CA SER A 170 -5.03 0.12 -12.31
C SER A 170 -3.69 0.67 -11.83
N LEU A 171 -2.77 1.03 -12.74
CA LEU A 171 -1.50 1.62 -12.36
C LEU A 171 -1.67 3.06 -11.84
N ALA A 172 -2.63 3.81 -12.37
CA ALA A 172 -2.91 5.17 -11.91
C ALA A 172 -3.40 5.26 -10.45
N SER A 173 -3.97 4.19 -9.85
CA SER A 173 -4.30 4.18 -8.41
C SER A 173 -3.04 4.18 -7.53
N ASN A 174 -1.92 3.70 -8.06
CA ASN A 174 -0.62 3.67 -7.39
C ASN A 174 0.15 4.99 -7.51
N ALA A 175 -0.47 6.08 -8.00
CA ALA A 175 0.25 7.29 -8.37
C ALA A 175 0.98 8.00 -7.23
N VAL A 176 0.61 7.70 -5.98
CA VAL A 176 1.29 8.24 -4.80
C VAL A 176 1.99 7.14 -3.97
N ARG A 177 2.23 5.95 -4.55
CA ARG A 177 2.82 4.81 -3.82
C ARG A 177 4.19 5.15 -3.24
N THR A 178 5.04 5.87 -3.98
CA THR A 178 6.39 6.22 -3.51
C THR A 178 6.41 7.49 -2.66
N CYS A 179 5.25 8.03 -2.30
CA CYS A 179 5.14 9.32 -1.62
C CYS A 179 4.90 9.11 -0.14
N THR A 180 5.62 9.89 0.67
CA THR A 180 5.37 10.00 2.10
C THR A 180 4.62 11.28 2.40
N GLY A 181 3.70 11.23 3.36
CA GLY A 181 2.98 12.40 3.81
C GLY A 181 1.79 12.03 4.67
N THR A 182 1.15 13.04 5.24
CA THR A 182 -0.15 12.85 5.89
C THR A 182 -1.19 12.41 4.86
N GLN A 183 -2.28 11.79 5.31
CA GLN A 183 -3.37 11.32 4.45
C GLN A 183 -3.92 12.47 3.61
N VAL A 184 -4.11 13.66 4.21
CA VAL A 184 -4.56 14.86 3.50
C VAL A 184 -3.58 15.28 2.40
N THR A 185 -2.28 15.19 2.67
CA THR A 185 -1.22 15.55 1.72
C THR A 185 -1.24 14.58 0.53
N LEU A 186 -1.24 13.28 0.80
CA LEU A 186 -1.29 12.24 -0.23
C LEU A 186 -2.61 12.27 -1.01
N GLN A 187 -3.73 12.56 -0.34
CA GLN A 187 -5.04 12.73 -0.96
C GLN A 187 -5.05 13.87 -1.98
N LYS A 188 -4.49 15.04 -1.63
CA LYS A 188 -4.34 16.19 -2.54
C LYS A 188 -3.45 15.83 -3.73
N ALA A 189 -2.32 15.16 -3.48
CA ALA A 189 -1.42 14.70 -4.54
C ALA A 189 -2.16 13.77 -5.51
N LEU A 190 -2.84 12.74 -5.01
CA LEU A 190 -3.57 11.76 -5.81
C LEU A 190 -4.70 12.41 -6.64
N GLN A 191 -5.47 13.32 -6.03
CA GLN A 191 -6.52 14.08 -6.72
C GLN A 191 -5.98 14.91 -7.90
N SER A 192 -4.76 15.44 -7.77
CA SER A 192 -4.19 16.30 -8.82
C SER A 192 -3.62 15.52 -10.01
N VAL A 193 -3.07 14.32 -9.80
CA VAL A 193 -2.38 13.56 -10.86
C VAL A 193 -3.30 12.60 -11.62
N ILE A 194 -4.29 11.98 -10.94
CA ILE A 194 -5.11 10.92 -11.53
C ILE A 194 -5.81 11.36 -12.84
N PRO A 195 -6.49 12.52 -12.93
CA PRO A 195 -7.17 12.93 -14.15
C PRO A 195 -6.24 12.99 -15.38
N GLY A 196 -4.99 13.41 -15.17
CA GLY A 196 -3.98 13.41 -16.24
C GLY A 196 -3.59 11.99 -16.66
N LEU A 197 -3.34 11.11 -15.69
CA LEU A 197 -2.89 9.74 -15.93
C LEU A 197 -3.92 8.89 -16.66
N ILE A 198 -5.19 8.93 -16.23
CA ILE A 198 -6.23 8.09 -16.84
C ILE A 198 -6.53 8.48 -18.30
N ASN A 199 -6.34 9.76 -18.63
CA ASN A 199 -6.52 10.27 -20.00
C ASN A 199 -5.43 9.81 -20.96
N THR A 200 -4.28 9.34 -20.46
CA THR A 200 -3.20 8.80 -21.31
C THR A 200 -3.54 7.45 -21.92
N VAL A 201 -4.48 6.70 -21.29
CA VAL A 201 -4.86 5.36 -21.75
C VAL A 201 -6.22 5.32 -22.43
N GLY A 202 -7.04 6.37 -22.33
CA GLY A 202 -8.31 6.47 -23.04
C GLY A 202 -9.15 7.65 -22.54
N PRO A 203 -10.33 7.90 -23.11
CA PRO A 203 -11.19 9.03 -22.72
C PRO A 203 -11.98 8.74 -21.42
N TRP A 204 -11.25 8.37 -20.37
CA TRP A 204 -11.79 8.03 -19.05
C TRP A 204 -12.07 9.30 -18.22
N LYS A 205 -13.10 9.23 -17.38
CA LYS A 205 -13.38 10.29 -16.40
C LYS A 205 -13.50 9.69 -15.01
N ILE A 206 -13.02 10.41 -13.99
CA ILE A 206 -13.31 10.03 -12.61
C ILE A 206 -14.79 10.23 -12.34
N SER A 207 -15.45 9.18 -11.88
CA SER A 207 -16.87 9.17 -11.52
C SER A 207 -17.10 9.08 -10.02
N TRP A 208 -16.09 8.61 -9.26
CA TRP A 208 -16.10 8.62 -7.80
C TRP A 208 -14.67 8.62 -7.23
N GLY A 209 -14.44 9.34 -6.14
CA GLY A 209 -13.13 9.44 -5.47
C GLY A 209 -12.21 10.51 -6.10
N PRO A 210 -10.87 10.33 -6.06
CA PRO A 210 -10.13 9.24 -5.40
C PRO A 210 -10.11 9.35 -3.88
N VAL A 211 -9.73 8.27 -3.20
CA VAL A 211 -9.58 8.16 -1.75
C VAL A 211 -8.17 7.64 -1.44
N VAL A 212 -7.53 8.25 -0.43
CA VAL A 212 -6.32 7.75 0.22
C VAL A 212 -6.64 7.41 1.66
N TYR A 213 -6.20 6.23 2.12
CA TYR A 213 -6.35 5.76 3.48
C TYR A 213 -4.98 5.54 4.14
N LYS A 214 -4.89 5.96 5.40
CA LYS A 214 -3.84 5.59 6.34
C LYS A 214 -4.50 5.19 7.67
N ALA A 215 -4.19 4.01 8.16
CA ALA A 215 -4.57 3.57 9.50
C ALA A 215 -3.87 4.42 10.56
N VAL A 216 -2.60 4.76 10.33
CA VAL A 216 -1.82 5.69 11.16
C VAL A 216 -1.34 6.86 10.30
N ASP A 217 -1.85 8.07 10.58
CA ASP A 217 -1.58 9.26 9.79
C ASP A 217 -0.23 9.92 10.13
N LEU A 218 0.87 9.24 9.81
CA LEU A 218 2.23 9.75 9.99
C LEU A 218 2.79 10.37 8.70
N PRO A 219 3.48 11.53 8.79
CA PRO A 219 3.99 12.24 7.62
C PRO A 219 5.16 11.55 6.90
N ASN A 220 5.81 10.58 7.55
CA ASN A 220 6.97 9.85 7.01
C ASN A 220 6.60 8.47 6.44
N THR A 221 5.32 8.12 6.36
CA THR A 221 4.84 6.88 5.74
C THR A 221 4.00 7.18 4.50
N GLY A 222 3.87 6.22 3.59
CA GLY A 222 3.01 6.34 2.41
C GLY A 222 1.56 5.95 2.66
N PRO A 223 0.73 5.83 1.60
CA PRO A 223 -0.63 5.33 1.75
C PRO A 223 -0.64 3.83 2.09
N ASP A 224 -1.61 3.40 2.90
CA ASP A 224 -1.90 1.97 3.10
C ASP A 224 -2.77 1.46 1.95
N ASN A 225 -3.75 2.28 1.54
CA ASN A 225 -4.57 2.02 0.36
C ASN A 225 -4.91 3.31 -0.37
N ALA A 226 -5.11 3.19 -1.68
CA ALA A 226 -5.72 4.23 -2.48
C ALA A 226 -6.67 3.63 -3.51
N TRP A 227 -7.83 4.26 -3.74
CA TRP A 227 -8.79 3.76 -4.73
C TRP A 227 -9.67 4.84 -5.31
N TYR A 228 -10.25 4.55 -6.47
CA TYR A 228 -11.18 5.44 -7.17
C TYR A 228 -12.04 4.67 -8.17
N VAL A 229 -13.02 5.35 -8.76
CA VAL A 229 -13.78 4.82 -9.89
C VAL A 229 -13.62 5.72 -11.11
N ALA A 230 -13.21 5.12 -12.23
CA ALA A 230 -13.24 5.73 -13.55
C ALA A 230 -14.43 5.23 -14.37
N HIS A 231 -14.94 6.06 -15.28
CA HIS A 231 -16.05 5.75 -16.17
C HIS A 231 -15.66 6.01 -17.62
N HIS A 232 -16.02 5.06 -18.49
CA HIS A 232 -15.96 5.18 -19.93
C HIS A 232 -17.36 4.89 -20.51
N PRO A 233 -17.98 5.83 -21.26
CA PRO A 233 -19.38 5.69 -21.67
C PRO A 233 -19.62 4.60 -22.72
N SER A 234 -18.60 4.22 -23.49
CA SER A 234 -18.72 3.28 -24.62
C SER A 234 -17.44 2.47 -24.84
N LEU A 235 -16.97 1.75 -23.81
CA LEU A 235 -15.70 0.99 -23.91
C LEU A 235 -15.90 -0.17 -24.87
N GLN A 236 -15.03 -0.29 -25.88
CA GLN A 236 -15.06 -1.38 -26.84
C GLN A 236 -14.41 -2.65 -26.25
N PHE A 237 -15.15 -3.74 -26.24
CA PHE A 237 -14.69 -5.05 -25.81
C PHE A 237 -14.27 -5.94 -27.00
N PRO A 238 -13.55 -7.05 -26.75
CA PRO A 238 -13.04 -7.92 -27.82
C PRO A 238 -14.13 -8.60 -28.66
N ASP A 239 -15.32 -8.78 -28.09
CA ASP A 239 -16.51 -9.30 -28.79
C ASP A 239 -17.15 -8.25 -29.73
N GLY A 240 -16.55 -7.07 -29.86
CA GLY A 240 -17.05 -5.95 -30.65
C GLY A 240 -18.14 -5.13 -29.97
N SER A 241 -18.62 -5.54 -28.78
CA SER A 241 -19.62 -4.79 -28.03
C SER A 241 -19.02 -3.48 -27.49
N GLN A 242 -19.87 -2.47 -27.34
CA GLN A 242 -19.53 -1.23 -26.66
C GLN A 242 -20.42 -1.06 -25.44
N ARG A 243 -19.81 -0.88 -24.26
CA ARG A 243 -20.55 -0.83 -22.99
C ARG A 243 -20.13 0.35 -22.15
N SER A 244 -21.11 0.97 -21.47
CA SER A 244 -20.86 1.92 -20.39
C SER A 244 -20.17 1.16 -19.25
N THR A 245 -18.92 1.52 -18.98
CA THR A 245 -18.02 0.73 -18.13
C THR A 245 -17.46 1.57 -17.00
N TYR A 246 -17.58 1.07 -15.78
CA TYR A 246 -16.97 1.65 -14.57
C TYR A 246 -15.82 0.75 -14.12
N VAL A 247 -14.68 1.34 -13.79
CA VAL A 247 -13.50 0.62 -13.29
C VAL A 247 -13.22 1.06 -11.87
N VAL A 248 -13.36 0.15 -10.91
CA VAL A 248 -12.93 0.33 -9.52
C VAL A 248 -11.46 -0.07 -9.43
N ALA A 249 -10.58 0.92 -9.36
CA ALA A 249 -9.13 0.71 -9.30
C ALA A 249 -8.61 0.85 -7.88
N ILE A 250 -7.91 -0.18 -7.40
CA ILE A 250 -7.44 -0.29 -6.03
C ILE A 250 -5.92 -0.46 -6.02
N ALA A 251 -5.24 0.36 -5.22
CA ALA A 251 -3.83 0.24 -4.87
C ALA A 251 -3.69 -0.16 -3.41
N GLY A 252 -2.65 -0.95 -3.15
CA GLY A 252 -2.21 -1.31 -1.81
C GLY A 252 -1.10 -0.39 -1.27
N THR A 253 -0.30 -0.94 -0.36
CA THR A 253 0.72 -0.23 0.41
C THR A 253 1.81 0.37 -0.47
N ALA A 254 2.33 1.49 0.00
CA ALA A 254 3.44 2.25 -0.55
C ALA A 254 4.76 1.46 -0.75
N ASP A 255 5.05 0.53 0.16
CA ASP A 255 6.29 -0.25 0.16
C ASP A 255 5.99 -1.70 -0.26
N THR A 256 6.65 -2.16 -1.33
CA THR A 256 6.45 -3.49 -1.90
C THR A 256 7.15 -4.61 -1.14
N TYR A 257 8.16 -4.30 -0.31
CA TYR A 257 8.87 -5.32 0.48
C TYR A 257 8.17 -5.56 1.83
N ASP A 258 7.66 -4.50 2.47
CA ASP A 258 6.86 -4.61 3.71
C ASP A 258 5.50 -5.31 3.48
N LEU A 259 5.08 -5.52 2.23
CA LEU A 259 3.91 -6.35 1.89
C LEU A 259 4.01 -7.79 2.41
N LEU A 260 5.21 -8.34 2.59
CA LEU A 260 5.39 -9.67 3.18
C LEU A 260 5.28 -9.69 4.72
N GLU A 261 5.08 -8.54 5.36
CA GLU A 261 4.77 -8.44 6.79
C GLU A 261 3.32 -7.96 7.02
N ASP A 262 2.79 -7.11 6.13
CA ASP A 262 1.58 -6.31 6.37
C ASP A 262 0.21 -6.98 6.12
N PHE A 263 0.14 -8.16 5.48
CA PHE A 263 -1.17 -8.76 5.15
C PHE A 263 -1.93 -9.37 6.35
N GLU A 264 -1.33 -9.34 7.55
CA GLU A 264 -1.85 -9.99 8.77
C GLU A 264 -2.39 -11.40 8.46
N VAL A 265 -1.53 -12.23 7.88
CA VAL A 265 -1.86 -13.60 7.42
C VAL A 265 -1.86 -14.63 8.54
N ARG A 266 -1.56 -14.22 9.76
CA ARG A 266 -1.57 -15.10 10.95
C ARG A 266 -2.97 -15.50 11.38
N SER A 267 -3.98 -14.77 10.92
CA SER A 267 -5.39 -15.04 11.18
C SER A 267 -6.21 -14.85 9.93
N VAL A 268 -7.44 -15.39 9.95
CA VAL A 268 -8.35 -15.36 8.81
C VAL A 268 -9.73 -14.89 9.20
N ILE A 269 -10.49 -14.47 8.20
CA ILE A 269 -11.91 -14.14 8.29
C ILE A 269 -12.68 -15.21 7.53
N ASP A 270 -13.76 -15.74 8.14
CA ASP A 270 -14.73 -16.55 7.39
C ASP A 270 -15.50 -15.62 6.45
N PHE A 271 -15.29 -15.82 5.14
CA PHE A 271 -15.80 -14.93 4.11
C PHE A 271 -17.34 -14.90 4.10
N HIS A 272 -17.98 -16.05 4.21
CA HIS A 272 -19.44 -16.14 4.20
C HIS A 272 -20.03 -15.53 5.47
N GLN A 273 -19.43 -15.77 6.63
CA GLN A 273 -19.86 -15.14 7.87
C GLN A 273 -19.81 -13.61 7.76
N TRP A 274 -18.71 -13.06 7.23
CA TRP A 274 -18.59 -11.62 7.04
C TRP A 274 -19.66 -11.08 6.07
N VAL A 275 -19.79 -11.66 4.88
CA VAL A 275 -20.78 -11.22 3.89
C VAL A 275 -22.20 -11.30 4.43
N ASN A 276 -22.56 -12.40 5.10
CA ASN A 276 -23.90 -12.62 5.66
C ASN A 276 -24.21 -11.71 6.86
N SER A 277 -23.19 -11.31 7.63
CA SER A 277 -23.35 -10.28 8.66
C SER A 277 -23.61 -8.89 8.05
N GLY A 278 -23.34 -8.72 6.75
CA GLY A 278 -23.41 -7.48 6.01
C GLY A 278 -22.01 -6.90 5.81
N ILE A 279 -21.58 -6.74 4.56
CA ILE A 279 -20.23 -6.27 4.16
C ILE A 279 -19.82 -4.89 4.70
N ARG A 280 -20.76 -4.14 5.30
CA ARG A 280 -20.47 -2.87 5.99
C ARG A 280 -20.00 -3.05 7.43
N ASN A 281 -20.28 -4.21 8.02
CA ASN A 281 -19.82 -4.56 9.35
C ASN A 281 -18.35 -4.97 9.28
N MET A 282 -17.58 -4.50 10.27
CA MET A 282 -16.17 -4.86 10.40
C MET A 282 -16.07 -6.39 10.53
N PRO A 283 -15.29 -7.07 9.68
CA PRO A 283 -15.08 -8.50 9.83
C PRO A 283 -14.32 -8.80 11.12
N SER A 284 -14.64 -9.95 11.72
CA SER A 284 -13.92 -10.48 12.88
C SER A 284 -13.04 -11.66 12.49
N ALA A 285 -11.92 -11.83 13.17
CA ALA A 285 -11.10 -13.02 13.03
C ALA A 285 -11.93 -14.28 13.37
N ALA A 286 -11.76 -15.34 12.58
CA ALA A 286 -12.40 -16.61 12.82
C ALA A 286 -11.85 -17.22 14.11
N SER A 287 -12.75 -17.53 15.05
CA SER A 287 -12.38 -18.17 16.32
C SER A 287 -12.06 -19.67 16.17
N ASN A 288 -12.61 -20.31 15.14
CA ASN A 288 -12.36 -21.70 14.78
C ASN A 288 -12.27 -21.84 13.26
N ILE A 289 -11.37 -22.71 12.80
CA ILE A 289 -11.22 -23.06 11.38
C ILE A 289 -12.03 -24.32 11.09
N ILE A 290 -13.00 -24.18 10.18
CA ILE A 290 -13.90 -25.25 9.73
C ILE A 290 -13.40 -25.72 8.36
N PRO A 291 -13.00 -26.99 8.21
CA PRO A 291 -12.55 -27.51 6.92
C PRO A 291 -13.59 -27.28 5.81
N GLY A 292 -13.13 -26.77 4.66
CA GLY A 292 -13.98 -26.49 3.50
C GLY A 292 -14.63 -25.10 3.49
N ASN A 293 -14.59 -24.33 4.59
CA ASN A 293 -15.07 -22.94 4.57
C ASN A 293 -14.10 -22.04 3.78
N ALA A 294 -14.68 -21.05 3.09
CA ALA A 294 -13.92 -20.01 2.42
C ALA A 294 -13.36 -19.01 3.44
N TYR A 295 -12.04 -18.98 3.57
CA TYR A 295 -11.32 -18.08 4.45
C TYR A 295 -10.45 -17.12 3.65
N ILE A 296 -10.42 -15.85 4.06
CA ILE A 296 -9.49 -14.83 3.55
C ILE A 296 -8.53 -14.41 4.65
N ALA A 297 -7.33 -13.95 4.28
CA ALA A 297 -6.40 -13.35 5.24
C ALA A 297 -7.09 -12.19 5.97
N TYR A 298 -6.79 -12.04 7.27
CA TYR A 298 -7.42 -11.01 8.08
C TYR A 298 -7.15 -9.62 7.51
N GLY A 299 -5.91 -9.30 7.12
CA GLY A 299 -5.57 -8.03 6.49
C GLY A 299 -6.27 -7.80 5.15
N THR A 300 -6.45 -8.84 4.33
CA THR A 300 -7.23 -8.74 3.07
C THR A 300 -8.69 -8.39 3.35
N GLY A 301 -9.32 -9.04 4.33
CA GLY A 301 -10.72 -8.77 4.67
C GLY A 301 -10.95 -7.41 5.32
N THR A 302 -10.07 -6.99 6.24
CA THR A 302 -10.16 -5.65 6.86
C THR A 302 -9.90 -4.54 5.84
N ALA A 303 -8.89 -4.66 4.99
CA ALA A 303 -8.64 -3.68 3.92
C ALA A 303 -9.79 -3.65 2.90
N SER A 304 -10.38 -4.80 2.55
CA SER A 304 -11.57 -4.85 1.69
C SER A 304 -12.77 -4.14 2.32
N HIS A 305 -13.00 -4.35 3.63
CA HIS A 305 -14.02 -3.60 4.39
C HIS A 305 -13.75 -2.09 4.39
N THR A 306 -12.51 -1.67 4.62
CA THR A 306 -12.10 -0.26 4.56
C THR A 306 -12.39 0.34 3.19
N ILE A 307 -11.98 -0.31 2.10
CA ILE A 307 -12.24 0.17 0.73
C ILE A 307 -13.74 0.36 0.45
N ILE A 308 -14.58 -0.56 0.94
CA ILE A 308 -16.02 -0.53 0.74
C ILE A 308 -16.68 0.60 1.56
N THR A 309 -16.22 0.82 2.80
CA THR A 309 -16.96 1.60 3.80
C THR A 309 -16.34 2.95 4.15
N TYR A 310 -15.06 3.17 3.85
CA TYR A 310 -14.37 4.40 4.20
C TYR A 310 -14.92 5.57 3.37
N PRO A 311 -15.25 6.71 4.01
CA PRO A 311 -15.81 7.85 3.33
C PRO A 311 -14.77 8.54 2.46
N ALA A 312 -15.14 8.85 1.21
CA ALA A 312 -14.36 9.74 0.37
C ALA A 312 -14.33 11.15 0.97
N PRO A 313 -13.23 11.91 0.79
CA PRO A 313 -13.15 13.28 1.31
C PRO A 313 -14.22 14.16 0.63
N PRO A 314 -14.77 15.18 1.30
CA PRO A 314 -15.89 15.97 0.77
C PRO A 314 -15.63 16.65 -0.58
N ASN A 315 -14.37 16.88 -0.92
CA ASN A 315 -13.95 17.49 -2.18
C ASN A 315 -13.69 16.47 -3.31
N ALA A 316 -13.76 15.17 -3.04
CA ALA A 316 -13.66 14.14 -4.07
C ALA A 316 -14.92 14.10 -4.94
N ILE A 317 -14.75 13.71 -6.20
CA ILE A 317 -15.84 13.58 -7.15
C ILE A 317 -16.82 12.51 -6.64
N GLY A 318 -18.12 12.79 -6.68
CA GLY A 318 -19.18 11.88 -6.24
C GLY A 318 -19.36 11.76 -4.71
N ALA A 319 -18.44 12.25 -3.90
CA ALA A 319 -18.47 12.06 -2.44
C ALA A 319 -19.68 12.70 -1.75
N ALA A 320 -20.19 13.83 -2.27
CA ALA A 320 -21.31 14.55 -1.66
C ALA A 320 -22.64 13.77 -1.70
N LEU A 321 -22.88 12.97 -2.75
CA LEU A 321 -24.11 12.18 -2.92
C LEU A 321 -23.93 10.74 -2.41
N THR A 322 -22.73 10.21 -2.59
CA THR A 322 -22.38 8.83 -2.27
C THR A 322 -21.08 8.83 -1.50
N PRO A 323 -21.12 9.01 -0.16
CA PRO A 323 -19.93 9.22 0.64
C PRO A 323 -18.99 8.02 0.63
N THR A 324 -19.47 6.81 0.42
CA THR A 324 -18.67 5.57 0.42
C THR A 324 -18.76 4.85 -0.91
N LEU A 325 -17.77 4.00 -1.21
CA LEU A 325 -17.81 3.15 -2.40
C LEU A 325 -19.06 2.27 -2.39
N PHE A 326 -19.44 1.72 -1.22
CA PHE A 326 -20.70 0.99 -1.05
C PHE A 326 -21.92 1.78 -1.55
N SER A 327 -22.08 3.03 -1.09
CA SER A 327 -23.21 3.88 -1.50
C SER A 327 -23.17 4.21 -3.00
N TYR A 328 -21.97 4.38 -3.56
CA TYR A 328 -21.78 4.67 -4.97
C TYR A 328 -22.16 3.50 -5.88
N LEU A 329 -21.70 2.29 -5.54
CA LEU A 329 -22.01 1.07 -6.30
C LEU A 329 -23.51 0.79 -6.41
N LEU A 330 -24.30 1.16 -5.39
CA LEU A 330 -25.76 1.04 -5.41
C LEU A 330 -26.44 1.96 -6.44
N THR A 331 -25.75 3.02 -6.90
CA THR A 331 -26.30 4.01 -7.85
C THR A 331 -25.98 3.72 -9.30
N LEU A 332 -25.15 2.70 -9.57
CA LEU A 332 -24.70 2.41 -10.92
C LEU A 332 -25.85 1.97 -11.83
N PRO A 333 -25.89 2.43 -13.10
CA PRO A 333 -26.93 2.04 -14.04
C PRO A 333 -26.94 0.51 -14.27
N SER A 334 -28.14 -0.08 -14.35
CA SER A 334 -28.26 -1.53 -14.46
C SER A 334 -27.76 -2.11 -15.79
N ASN A 335 -27.67 -1.29 -16.83
CA ASN A 335 -27.13 -1.64 -18.15
C ASN A 335 -25.61 -1.43 -18.27
N SER A 336 -24.91 -1.17 -17.16
CA SER A 336 -23.46 -0.93 -17.16
C SER A 336 -22.64 -2.19 -16.86
N THR A 337 -21.34 -2.12 -17.13
CA THR A 337 -20.34 -3.10 -16.68
C THR A 337 -19.50 -2.47 -15.57
N VAL A 338 -19.17 -3.25 -14.54
CA VAL A 338 -18.21 -2.84 -13.51
C VAL A 338 -17.01 -3.78 -13.54
N ILE A 339 -15.80 -3.22 -13.56
CA ILE A 339 -14.55 -3.96 -13.53
C ILE A 339 -13.80 -3.59 -12.26
N PHE A 340 -13.45 -4.58 -11.45
CA PHE A 340 -12.56 -4.39 -10.30
C PHE A 340 -11.13 -4.74 -10.70
N THR A 341 -10.21 -3.80 -10.53
CA THR A 341 -8.81 -3.97 -10.92
C THR A 341 -7.87 -3.50 -9.84
N GLY A 342 -6.67 -4.07 -9.83
CA GLY A 342 -5.61 -3.67 -8.92
C GLY A 342 -4.31 -4.40 -9.26
N HIS A 343 -3.21 -3.82 -8.80
CA HIS A 343 -1.87 -4.36 -8.93
C HIS A 343 -1.28 -4.65 -7.54
N SER A 344 -0.43 -5.66 -7.41
CA SER A 344 0.22 -6.02 -6.14
C SER A 344 -0.81 -6.39 -5.06
N LEU A 345 -0.75 -5.80 -3.85
CA LEU A 345 -1.81 -5.91 -2.85
C LEU A 345 -3.19 -5.52 -3.41
N GLY A 346 -3.27 -4.54 -4.32
CA GLY A 346 -4.50 -4.23 -5.06
C GLY A 346 -5.01 -5.40 -5.90
N GLY A 347 -4.13 -6.28 -6.38
CA GLY A 347 -4.47 -7.51 -7.10
C GLY A 347 -5.07 -8.61 -6.20
N ALA A 348 -4.83 -8.59 -4.88
CA ALA A 348 -5.54 -9.43 -3.92
C ALA A 348 -6.86 -8.79 -3.45
N LEU A 349 -6.87 -7.45 -3.27
CA LEU A 349 -8.02 -6.71 -2.77
C LEU A 349 -9.13 -6.57 -3.80
N SER A 350 -8.80 -6.27 -5.06
CA SER A 350 -9.81 -6.04 -6.11
C SER A 350 -10.72 -7.26 -6.37
N PRO A 351 -10.23 -8.51 -6.50
CA PRO A 351 -11.11 -9.66 -6.63
C PRO A 351 -11.89 -9.95 -5.35
N THR A 352 -11.32 -9.67 -4.17
CA THR A 352 -12.00 -9.86 -2.88
C THR A 352 -13.16 -8.89 -2.70
N VAL A 353 -12.96 -7.61 -3.03
CA VAL A 353 -14.02 -6.59 -3.02
C VAL A 353 -15.10 -6.92 -4.05
N ALA A 354 -14.72 -7.35 -5.25
CA ALA A 354 -15.68 -7.78 -6.28
C ALA A 354 -16.55 -8.95 -5.77
N LEU A 355 -15.92 -9.96 -5.18
CA LEU A 355 -16.62 -11.13 -4.63
C LEU A 355 -17.53 -10.76 -3.46
N ALA A 356 -17.06 -9.92 -2.53
CA ALA A 356 -17.87 -9.49 -1.39
C ALA A 356 -19.11 -8.70 -1.84
N THR A 357 -18.93 -7.75 -2.77
CA THR A 357 -20.02 -6.91 -3.26
C THR A 357 -21.01 -7.67 -4.16
N LYS A 358 -20.53 -8.62 -4.97
CA LYS A 358 -21.37 -9.53 -5.75
C LYS A 358 -22.15 -10.48 -4.84
N SER A 359 -21.49 -11.09 -3.84
CA SER A 359 -22.11 -12.04 -2.90
C SER A 359 -23.12 -11.37 -1.98
N ALA A 360 -22.90 -10.12 -1.61
CA ALA A 360 -23.85 -9.30 -0.86
C ALA A 360 -25.03 -8.77 -1.71
N ASN A 361 -25.06 -9.09 -3.01
CA ASN A 361 -26.11 -8.67 -3.95
C ASN A 361 -26.33 -7.14 -4.00
N ILE A 362 -25.26 -6.35 -3.88
CA ILE A 362 -25.37 -4.88 -3.97
C ILE A 362 -25.13 -4.35 -5.39
N LEU A 363 -24.52 -5.16 -6.26
CA LEU A 363 -24.26 -4.80 -7.65
C LEU A 363 -25.45 -5.16 -8.53
N ARG A 364 -26.17 -4.15 -9.02
CA ARG A 364 -27.35 -4.29 -9.91
C ARG A 364 -27.03 -3.99 -11.37
N VAL A 365 -25.80 -4.25 -11.77
CA VAL A 365 -25.25 -3.96 -13.11
C VAL A 365 -25.35 -5.20 -14.01
N SER A 366 -25.16 -5.04 -15.32
CA SER A 366 -25.28 -6.13 -16.29
C SER A 366 -24.15 -7.13 -16.10
N ASP A 367 -22.93 -6.62 -15.97
CA ASP A 367 -21.72 -7.44 -15.84
C ASP A 367 -20.83 -6.95 -14.72
N VAL A 368 -20.20 -7.91 -14.03
CA VAL A 368 -19.15 -7.65 -13.05
C VAL A 368 -17.94 -8.49 -13.45
N LEU A 369 -16.82 -7.82 -13.69
CA LEU A 369 -15.57 -8.44 -14.10
C LEU A 369 -14.48 -8.08 -13.09
N THR A 370 -13.41 -8.88 -13.08
CA THR A 370 -12.18 -8.53 -12.38
C THR A 370 -10.98 -8.61 -13.31
N TYR A 371 -9.97 -7.81 -13.00
CA TYR A 371 -8.70 -7.78 -13.70
C TYR A 371 -7.51 -7.59 -12.74
N PRO A 372 -7.30 -8.54 -11.80
CA PRO A 372 -6.17 -8.47 -10.88
C PRO A 372 -4.84 -8.76 -11.60
N THR A 373 -3.80 -8.02 -11.21
CA THR A 373 -2.43 -8.26 -11.66
C THR A 373 -1.49 -8.35 -10.46
N ALA A 374 -0.50 -9.23 -10.53
CA ALA A 374 0.52 -9.41 -9.51
C ALA A 374 -0.03 -9.64 -8.09
N GLY A 375 -1.25 -10.19 -7.96
CA GLY A 375 -1.90 -10.36 -6.67
C GLY A 375 -1.32 -11.55 -5.89
N PRO A 376 -0.97 -11.39 -4.60
CA PRO A 376 -0.72 -12.54 -3.72
C PRO A 376 -2.04 -13.27 -3.40
N SER A 377 -1.94 -14.40 -2.71
CA SER A 377 -3.06 -15.24 -2.31
C SER A 377 -3.96 -14.50 -1.30
N PRO A 378 -5.22 -14.16 -1.65
CA PRO A 378 -6.12 -13.46 -0.72
C PRO A 378 -6.68 -14.38 0.37
N GLY A 379 -6.67 -15.69 0.15
CA GLY A 379 -7.36 -16.66 1.00
C GLY A 379 -6.98 -18.10 0.70
N ASN A 380 -7.79 -19.03 1.21
CA ASN A 380 -7.56 -20.46 1.04
C ASN A 380 -8.09 -21.02 -0.28
N ASP A 381 -7.96 -22.34 -0.44
CA ASP A 381 -8.47 -23.10 -1.58
C ASP A 381 -9.99 -22.96 -1.76
N ALA A 382 -10.77 -23.03 -0.68
CA ALA A 382 -12.22 -22.86 -0.71
C ALA A 382 -12.63 -21.45 -1.17
N PHE A 383 -11.91 -20.40 -0.73
CA PHE A 383 -12.10 -19.05 -1.24
C PHE A 383 -11.75 -18.95 -2.73
N THR A 384 -10.63 -19.53 -3.16
CA THR A 384 -10.22 -19.55 -4.57
C THR A 384 -11.27 -20.26 -5.45
N ASN A 385 -11.81 -21.38 -4.95
CA ASN A 385 -12.88 -22.12 -5.61
C ASN A 385 -14.17 -21.31 -5.71
N LEU A 386 -14.55 -20.62 -4.63
CA LEU A 386 -15.70 -19.72 -4.61
C LEU A 386 -15.53 -18.59 -5.63
N PHE A 387 -14.36 -17.95 -5.65
CA PHE A 387 -14.04 -16.89 -6.60
C PHE A 387 -14.19 -17.38 -8.05
N ARG A 388 -13.54 -18.49 -8.42
CA ARG A 388 -13.65 -19.08 -9.76
C ARG A 388 -15.08 -19.45 -10.15
N THR A 389 -15.89 -19.88 -9.18
CA THR A 389 -17.29 -20.26 -9.42
C THR A 389 -18.14 -19.04 -9.74
N ILE A 390 -17.94 -17.92 -9.02
CA ILE A 390 -18.70 -16.68 -9.21
C ILE A 390 -18.16 -15.87 -10.40
N PHE A 391 -16.85 -15.91 -10.62
CA PHE A 391 -16.12 -15.24 -11.68
C PHE A 391 -15.35 -16.29 -12.51
N PRO A 392 -16.04 -17.05 -13.38
CA PRO A 392 -15.35 -17.95 -14.30
C PRO A 392 -14.45 -17.14 -15.22
N GLN A 393 -13.28 -17.71 -15.56
CA GLN A 393 -12.35 -17.09 -16.49
C GLN A 393 -13.03 -16.82 -17.84
N ILE A 394 -12.89 -15.59 -18.34
CA ILE A 394 -13.38 -15.20 -19.67
C ILE A 394 -12.18 -14.85 -20.53
N ARG A 395 -11.71 -15.83 -21.32
CA ARG A 395 -10.61 -15.62 -22.25
C ARG A 395 -11.15 -15.04 -23.56
N SER A 396 -10.67 -13.85 -23.92
CA SER A 396 -11.11 -13.16 -25.14
C SER A 396 -10.01 -13.05 -26.18
N GLY A 397 -8.78 -13.46 -25.86
CA GLY A 397 -7.65 -13.38 -26.79
C GLY A 397 -6.41 -14.15 -26.32
N PRO A 398 -5.29 -13.99 -27.04
CA PRO A 398 -4.00 -14.46 -26.58
C PRO A 398 -3.54 -13.66 -25.35
N ASP A 399 -2.62 -14.26 -24.58
CA ASP A 399 -1.86 -13.54 -23.57
C ASP A 399 -2.70 -12.89 -22.44
N TYR A 400 -2.48 -11.60 -22.12
CA TYR A 400 -3.13 -10.86 -21.03
C TYR A 400 -4.64 -10.63 -21.24
N GLN A 401 -5.21 -10.99 -22.39
CA GLN A 401 -6.61 -10.71 -22.74
C GLN A 401 -7.60 -11.70 -22.11
N SER A 402 -7.67 -11.73 -20.78
CA SER A 402 -8.57 -12.58 -20.02
C SER A 402 -9.11 -11.86 -18.78
N TRP A 403 -10.42 -11.87 -18.61
CA TRP A 403 -11.06 -11.39 -17.38
C TRP A 403 -11.12 -12.50 -16.33
N ASN A 404 -11.36 -12.09 -15.07
CA ASN A 404 -11.65 -12.98 -13.95
C ASN A 404 -10.52 -13.95 -13.59
N ILE A 405 -9.27 -13.54 -13.85
CA ILE A 405 -8.09 -14.34 -13.59
C ILE A 405 -6.94 -13.41 -13.19
N ASN A 406 -6.04 -13.87 -12.32
CA ASN A 406 -4.87 -13.08 -11.93
C ASN A 406 -3.81 -13.15 -13.03
N PHE A 407 -3.27 -12.01 -13.43
CA PHE A 407 -2.16 -11.98 -14.39
C PHE A 407 -0.85 -11.86 -13.64
N ILE A 408 0.09 -12.77 -13.88
CA ILE A 408 1.32 -12.90 -13.09
C ILE A 408 2.58 -13.00 -13.96
N ASN A 409 3.66 -12.39 -13.53
CA ASN A 409 5.00 -12.65 -14.03
C ASN A 409 5.55 -13.90 -13.32
N THR A 410 6.09 -14.88 -14.05
CA THR A 410 6.67 -16.09 -13.45
C THR A 410 7.84 -15.83 -12.50
N LEU A 411 8.53 -14.71 -12.71
CA LEU A 411 9.66 -14.24 -11.93
C LEU A 411 9.26 -13.20 -10.87
N ASP A 412 7.97 -12.89 -10.70
CA ASP A 412 7.52 -12.02 -9.62
C ASP A 412 7.31 -12.83 -8.33
N ILE A 413 7.87 -12.35 -7.23
CA ILE A 413 7.79 -12.99 -5.91
C ILE A 413 6.40 -12.82 -5.26
N VAL A 414 5.68 -11.73 -5.57
CA VAL A 414 4.45 -11.37 -4.85
C VAL A 414 3.33 -12.39 -5.08
N PRO A 415 3.03 -12.85 -6.31
CA PRO A 415 2.02 -13.88 -6.54
C PRO A 415 2.32 -15.23 -5.90
N LYS A 416 3.56 -15.48 -5.43
CA LYS A 416 3.94 -16.72 -4.77
C LYS A 416 3.55 -16.74 -3.29
N ALA A 417 3.38 -15.57 -2.67
CA ALA A 417 2.82 -15.45 -1.33
C ALA A 417 1.30 -15.73 -1.35
N TRP A 418 0.69 -16.34 -0.33
CA TRP A 418 1.24 -16.91 0.91
C TRP A 418 1.27 -18.44 0.87
N CYS A 419 1.33 -19.00 -0.33
CA CYS A 419 1.22 -20.43 -0.55
C CYS A 419 2.50 -21.15 -0.09
N THR A 420 2.33 -22.13 0.79
CA THR A 420 3.41 -23.01 1.28
C THR A 420 3.39 -24.39 0.61
N ARG A 421 2.43 -24.63 -0.31
CA ARG A 421 2.16 -25.94 -0.91
C ARG A 421 2.76 -26.09 -2.29
N SER A 422 4.03 -26.47 -2.34
CA SER A 422 4.74 -26.77 -3.59
C SER A 422 4.18 -27.98 -4.35
N ASP A 423 3.50 -28.89 -3.67
CA ASP A 423 2.80 -30.03 -4.28
C ASP A 423 1.52 -29.62 -5.02
N LEU A 424 0.86 -28.55 -4.57
CA LEU A 424 -0.37 -28.03 -5.21
C LEU A 424 -0.07 -26.92 -6.23
N LYS A 425 0.96 -26.10 -5.97
CA LYS A 425 1.34 -24.94 -6.78
C LYS A 425 2.86 -24.89 -6.93
N PRO A 426 3.47 -25.81 -7.72
CA PRO A 426 4.93 -25.96 -7.82
C PRO A 426 5.63 -24.67 -8.26
N ASP A 427 5.00 -23.87 -9.13
CA ASP A 427 5.59 -22.64 -9.67
C ASP A 427 5.13 -21.36 -8.94
N GLN A 428 4.20 -21.47 -8.00
CA GLN A 428 3.54 -20.35 -7.32
C GLN A 428 3.41 -20.60 -5.81
N ASN A 429 4.55 -20.79 -5.15
CA ASN A 429 4.68 -20.95 -3.71
C ASN A 429 5.94 -20.23 -3.19
N MET A 430 5.93 -19.85 -1.92
CA MET A 430 7.00 -19.05 -1.31
C MET A 430 8.35 -19.76 -1.27
N GLY A 431 8.36 -21.10 -1.21
CA GLY A 431 9.58 -21.90 -1.22
C GLY A 431 10.43 -21.76 -2.49
N GLN A 432 9.88 -21.23 -3.58
CA GLN A 432 10.62 -20.94 -4.82
C GLN A 432 11.35 -19.59 -4.78
N ILE A 433 10.98 -18.68 -3.88
CA ILE A 433 11.47 -17.28 -3.88
C ILE A 433 13.00 -17.20 -3.75
N PRO A 434 13.67 -17.91 -2.80
CA PRO A 434 15.12 -17.73 -2.59
C PRO A 434 15.99 -18.04 -3.81
N ALA A 435 15.52 -18.93 -4.69
CA ALA A 435 16.25 -19.37 -5.89
C ALA A 435 15.71 -18.74 -7.19
N LEU A 436 14.71 -17.87 -7.12
CA LEU A 436 13.96 -17.38 -8.29
C LEU A 436 14.84 -16.65 -9.32
N TYR A 437 15.91 -16.01 -8.86
CA TYR A 437 16.84 -15.22 -9.66
C TYR A 437 18.25 -15.85 -9.75
N GLY A 438 18.37 -17.14 -9.40
CA GLY A 438 19.64 -17.77 -9.08
C GLY A 438 20.06 -17.53 -7.63
N GLU A 439 21.15 -18.18 -7.20
CA GLU A 439 21.65 -18.06 -5.83
C GLU A 439 22.27 -16.68 -5.57
N ILE A 440 21.91 -16.06 -4.45
CA ILE A 440 22.60 -14.85 -3.96
C ILE A 440 24.06 -15.22 -3.66
N GLN A 441 25.00 -14.49 -4.24
CA GLN A 441 26.43 -14.83 -4.16
C GLN A 441 27.01 -14.67 -2.74
N ASP A 442 26.55 -13.68 -1.98
CA ASP A 442 26.89 -13.54 -0.56
C ASP A 442 26.06 -14.54 0.30
N PRO A 443 26.70 -15.55 0.92
CA PRO A 443 25.99 -16.59 1.68
C PRO A 443 25.28 -16.07 2.93
N ASN A 444 25.77 -14.98 3.55
CA ASN A 444 25.12 -14.39 4.72
C ASN A 444 23.81 -13.72 4.31
N GLN A 445 23.85 -12.96 3.22
CA GLN A 445 22.67 -12.27 2.68
C GLN A 445 21.68 -13.24 2.04
N ARG A 446 22.16 -14.34 1.44
CA ARG A 446 21.31 -15.47 1.04
C ARG A 446 20.52 -16.02 2.23
N SER A 447 21.22 -16.29 3.34
CA SER A 447 20.60 -16.82 4.56
C SER A 447 19.59 -15.85 5.16
N GLU A 448 19.76 -14.54 4.98
CA GLU A 448 18.76 -13.55 5.37
C GLU A 448 17.47 -13.66 4.57
N VAL A 449 17.56 -13.74 3.23
CA VAL A 449 16.37 -13.91 2.38
C VAL A 449 15.66 -15.22 2.70
N GLU A 450 16.41 -16.31 2.86
CA GLU A 450 15.83 -17.61 3.27
C GLU A 450 15.11 -17.53 4.62
N ARG A 451 15.69 -16.84 5.61
CA ARG A 451 15.03 -16.62 6.91
C ARG A 451 13.76 -15.81 6.79
N ASP A 452 13.78 -14.73 6.00
CA ASP A 452 12.61 -13.87 5.80
C ASP A 452 11.46 -14.67 5.15
N ILE A 453 11.76 -15.51 4.15
CA ILE A 453 10.77 -16.40 3.52
C ILE A 453 10.27 -17.46 4.49
N LYS A 454 11.14 -18.09 5.29
CA LYS A 454 10.71 -19.06 6.32
C LYS A 454 9.83 -18.43 7.39
N LEU A 455 10.08 -17.17 7.75
CA LEU A 455 9.23 -16.43 8.68
C LEU A 455 7.85 -16.15 8.06
N ALA A 456 7.79 -15.77 6.79
CA ALA A 456 6.54 -15.60 6.05
C ALA A 456 5.74 -16.91 5.93
N GLU A 457 6.39 -18.03 5.63
CA GLU A 457 5.79 -19.38 5.66
C GLU A 457 5.23 -19.71 7.04
N TYR A 458 5.99 -19.46 8.11
CA TYR A 458 5.54 -19.67 9.48
C TYR A 458 4.30 -18.81 9.82
N TYR A 459 4.26 -17.55 9.42
CA TYR A 459 3.09 -16.68 9.64
C TYR A 459 1.86 -17.16 8.87
N SER A 460 2.04 -17.63 7.63
CA SER A 460 0.99 -18.27 6.85
C SER A 460 0.43 -19.52 7.57
N GLU A 461 1.29 -20.35 8.14
CA GLU A 461 0.89 -21.56 8.87
C GLU A 461 0.15 -21.27 10.19
N LEU A 462 0.44 -20.15 10.86
CA LEU A 462 -0.27 -19.74 12.08
C LEU A 462 -1.78 -19.50 11.85
N SER A 463 -2.19 -19.20 10.62
CA SER A 463 -3.60 -19.10 10.23
C SER A 463 -4.39 -20.39 10.36
N ARG A 464 -3.69 -21.54 10.34
CA ARG A 464 -4.25 -22.89 10.26
C ARG A 464 -5.09 -23.16 9.01
N VAL A 465 -4.96 -22.34 7.97
CA VAL A 465 -5.49 -22.61 6.64
C VAL A 465 -4.36 -22.78 5.64
N THR A 466 -4.64 -23.43 4.51
CA THR A 466 -3.73 -23.44 3.36
C THR A 466 -4.09 -22.29 2.44
N TYR A 467 -3.28 -21.23 2.43
CA TYR A 467 -3.42 -20.18 1.42
C TYR A 467 -3.11 -20.73 0.03
N LEU A 468 -3.96 -20.38 -0.93
CA LEU A 468 -3.81 -20.78 -2.32
C LEU A 468 -3.96 -19.54 -3.21
N PRO A 469 -3.08 -19.35 -4.20
CA PRO A 469 -3.24 -18.27 -5.15
C PRO A 469 -4.51 -18.50 -5.97
N LEU A 470 -5.14 -17.38 -6.35
CA LEU A 470 -6.16 -17.41 -7.40
C LEU A 470 -5.58 -18.03 -8.67
N ASP A 471 -6.44 -18.64 -9.48
CA ASP A 471 -6.03 -19.09 -10.82
C ASP A 471 -5.41 -17.92 -11.58
N ALA A 472 -4.39 -18.24 -12.38
CA ALA A 472 -3.54 -17.24 -13.00
C ALA A 472 -3.20 -17.55 -14.46
N ILE A 473 -3.03 -16.49 -15.26
CA ILE A 473 -2.28 -16.55 -16.51
C ILE A 473 -0.90 -15.99 -16.23
N ALA A 474 0.12 -16.79 -16.52
CA ALA A 474 1.50 -16.39 -16.35
C ALA A 474 2.11 -15.91 -17.67
N PHE A 475 2.99 -14.91 -17.58
CA PHE A 475 3.93 -14.55 -18.64
C PHE A 475 5.36 -14.63 -18.13
N PRO A 476 6.33 -14.97 -19.00
CA PRO A 476 7.72 -15.06 -18.60
C PRO A 476 8.36 -13.66 -18.55
N GLY A 477 8.74 -13.22 -17.34
CA GLY A 477 9.60 -12.04 -17.18
C GLY A 477 11.02 -12.29 -17.70
N PRO A 478 11.75 -11.24 -18.10
CA PRO A 478 13.14 -11.36 -18.53
C PRO A 478 14.02 -11.79 -17.34
N PRO A 479 14.72 -12.94 -17.41
CA PRO A 479 15.60 -13.35 -16.31
C PRO A 479 16.78 -12.37 -16.17
N PRO A 480 17.31 -12.18 -14.94
CA PRO A 480 18.51 -11.38 -14.76
C PRO A 480 19.70 -12.01 -15.49
N THR A 481 20.62 -11.17 -15.97
CA THR A 481 21.79 -11.64 -16.74
C THR A 481 22.82 -12.37 -15.87
N GLN A 482 22.81 -12.12 -14.56
CA GLN A 482 23.62 -12.80 -13.56
C GLN A 482 22.83 -12.94 -12.26
N PRO A 483 23.10 -13.99 -11.45
CA PRO A 483 22.54 -14.08 -10.11
C PRO A 483 22.92 -12.86 -9.25
N PRO A 484 22.02 -12.39 -8.36
CA PRO A 484 22.27 -11.21 -7.52
C PRO A 484 23.47 -11.43 -6.60
N ALA A 485 24.35 -10.44 -6.49
CA ALA A 485 25.48 -10.50 -5.56
C ALA A 485 25.04 -10.30 -4.11
N THR A 486 23.98 -9.51 -3.90
CA THR A 486 23.50 -9.05 -2.58
C THR A 486 21.99 -9.18 -2.43
N LYS A 487 21.48 -9.12 -1.19
CA LYS A 487 20.05 -9.00 -0.89
C LYS A 487 19.44 -7.74 -1.50
N SER A 488 20.17 -6.62 -1.49
CA SER A 488 19.70 -5.38 -2.10
C SER A 488 19.51 -5.52 -3.62
N GLU A 489 20.41 -6.22 -4.31
CA GLU A 489 20.24 -6.55 -5.73
C GLU A 489 19.08 -7.52 -5.97
N PHE A 490 18.91 -8.53 -5.11
CA PHE A 490 17.76 -9.43 -5.17
C PHE A 490 16.43 -8.66 -5.06
N ILE A 491 16.34 -7.71 -4.12
CA ILE A 491 15.16 -6.85 -3.94
C ILE A 491 14.97 -5.93 -5.14
N ALA A 492 16.04 -5.35 -5.70
CA ALA A 492 15.95 -4.51 -6.89
C ALA A 492 15.41 -5.27 -8.11
N ILE A 493 15.87 -6.51 -8.31
CA ILE A 493 15.33 -7.41 -9.35
C ILE A 493 13.85 -7.69 -9.06
N ALA A 494 13.49 -8.02 -7.82
CA ALA A 494 12.10 -8.28 -7.44
C ALA A 494 11.17 -7.09 -7.73
N ILE A 495 11.59 -5.87 -7.42
CA ILE A 495 10.82 -4.65 -7.72
C ILE A 495 10.64 -4.47 -9.23
N SER A 496 11.69 -4.72 -10.02
CA SER A 496 11.63 -4.64 -11.49
C SER A 496 10.64 -5.66 -12.07
N GLN A 497 10.75 -6.93 -11.65
CA GLN A 497 9.86 -8.02 -12.05
C GLN A 497 8.41 -7.79 -11.63
N HIS A 498 8.21 -7.15 -10.47
CA HIS A 498 6.90 -6.89 -9.93
C HIS A 498 6.17 -5.72 -10.62
N VAL A 499 6.90 -4.70 -11.08
CA VAL A 499 6.28 -3.47 -11.62
C VAL A 499 6.60 -3.26 -13.09
N GLN A 500 7.88 -3.12 -13.43
CA GLN A 500 8.33 -2.66 -14.75
C GLN A 500 8.04 -3.69 -15.83
N ASP A 501 8.18 -4.98 -15.51
CA ASP A 501 7.96 -6.03 -16.51
C ASP A 501 6.48 -6.20 -16.87
N TYR A 502 5.55 -5.86 -15.98
CA TYR A 502 4.13 -5.77 -16.34
C TYR A 502 3.87 -4.57 -17.25
N GLU A 503 4.45 -3.40 -16.97
CA GLU A 503 4.34 -2.22 -17.85
C GLU A 503 4.86 -2.52 -19.26
N HIS A 504 6.00 -3.21 -19.36
CA HIS A 504 6.58 -3.67 -20.62
C HIS A 504 5.68 -4.68 -21.33
N HIS A 505 5.22 -5.71 -20.62
CA HIS A 505 4.40 -6.78 -21.18
C HIS A 505 3.07 -6.26 -21.75
N PHE A 506 2.42 -5.35 -21.02
CA PHE A 506 1.19 -4.70 -21.45
C PHE A 506 1.40 -3.59 -22.47
N GLN A 507 2.65 -3.20 -22.73
CA GLN A 507 3.03 -2.11 -23.63
C GLN A 507 2.39 -0.77 -23.23
N ILE A 508 2.32 -0.49 -21.92
CA ILE A 508 1.79 0.79 -21.42
C ILE A 508 2.92 1.54 -20.71
N PRO A 509 3.40 2.66 -21.29
CA PRO A 509 4.32 3.56 -20.63
C PRO A 509 3.54 4.41 -19.63
N VAL A 510 3.15 3.85 -18.49
CA VAL A 510 2.60 4.68 -17.42
C VAL A 510 3.78 5.32 -16.71
N ASN A 511 4.15 6.53 -17.15
CA ASN A 511 4.98 7.42 -16.35
C ASN A 511 4.15 7.86 -15.13
N VAL A 512 4.09 7.01 -14.13
CA VAL A 512 3.59 7.40 -12.82
C VAL A 512 4.56 8.47 -12.31
N PRO A 513 4.10 9.73 -12.10
CA PRO A 513 5.00 10.80 -11.73
C PRO A 513 5.70 10.45 -10.42
N SER A 514 7.01 10.71 -10.35
CA SER A 514 7.65 10.85 -9.04
C SER A 514 6.85 11.86 -8.24
N CYS A 515 6.68 11.60 -6.94
CA CYS A 515 5.84 12.39 -6.05
C CYS A 515 5.85 13.87 -6.39
N PRO A 516 4.68 14.48 -6.67
CA PRO A 516 4.64 15.88 -6.99
C PRO A 516 5.36 16.61 -5.86
N ALA A 517 6.37 17.40 -6.20
CA ALA A 517 7.07 18.24 -5.25
C ALA A 517 6.07 19.27 -4.74
N MET A 518 5.23 18.86 -3.78
CA MET A 518 4.30 19.75 -3.12
C MET A 518 5.15 20.65 -2.26
N GLY A 519 5.46 21.84 -2.79
CA GLY A 519 6.23 22.82 -2.08
C GLY A 519 5.59 23.05 -0.71
N LEU A 520 6.37 22.80 0.35
CA LEU A 520 6.00 23.09 1.74
C LEU A 520 5.38 24.50 1.92
N LYS A 521 5.68 25.42 0.99
CA LYS A 521 5.16 26.79 0.95
C LYS A 521 3.65 26.92 0.77
N ASP A 522 2.95 25.91 0.24
CA ASP A 522 1.49 25.98 0.06
C ASP A 522 0.71 25.47 1.27
N LEU A 523 1.34 24.68 2.15
CA LEU A 523 0.74 24.23 3.42
C LEU A 523 0.74 25.35 4.48
N ASP A 524 1.73 26.24 4.46
CA ASP A 524 1.81 27.38 5.39
C ASP A 524 0.80 28.50 5.08
N LYS A 525 0.30 28.59 3.83
CA LYS A 525 -0.67 29.64 3.45
C LYS A 525 -2.10 29.31 3.87
N GLU A 526 -2.49 28.03 3.91
CA GLU A 526 -3.82 27.62 4.40
C GLU A 526 -3.93 27.65 5.93
N SER A 527 -2.85 27.38 6.66
CA SER A 527 -2.84 27.48 8.13
C SER A 527 -2.88 28.94 8.61
N GLY A 528 -2.21 29.86 7.89
CA GLY A 528 -2.24 31.30 8.17
C GLY A 528 -3.57 31.99 7.85
N SER A 529 -4.31 31.50 6.87
CA SER A 529 -5.61 32.07 6.47
C SER A 529 -6.77 31.62 7.36
N ARG A 530 -6.69 30.45 8.00
CA ARG A 530 -7.64 30.04 9.06
C ARG A 530 -7.47 30.81 10.37
N LYS A 531 -6.25 31.19 10.76
CA LYS A 531 -6.02 32.04 11.94
C LYS A 531 -6.60 33.45 11.78
N ARG A 532 -6.49 34.06 10.60
CA ARG A 532 -7.07 35.41 10.36
C ARG A 532 -8.58 35.46 10.32
N ARG A 533 -9.28 34.34 10.11
CA ARG A 533 -10.75 34.31 10.11
C ARG A 533 -11.37 34.13 11.50
N GLN A 534 -10.57 33.79 12.51
CA GLN A 534 -11.06 33.54 13.87
C GLN A 534 -10.85 34.74 14.81
N GLU A 535 -10.07 35.75 14.40
CA GLU A 535 -9.83 36.98 15.16
C GLU A 535 -10.77 38.14 14.78
N ASP A 536 -11.55 38.03 13.70
CA ASP A 536 -12.50 39.07 13.24
C ASP A 536 -13.97 38.84 13.67
N THR A 537 -14.24 37.91 14.59
CA THR A 537 -15.59 37.63 15.11
C THR A 537 -15.74 37.73 16.63
N THR A 538 -14.96 38.60 17.26
CA THR A 538 -15.22 39.02 18.66
C THR A 538 -15.11 40.53 18.75
N ALA A 539 -16.28 41.16 18.98
CA ALA A 539 -16.43 42.53 19.46
C ALA A 539 -15.86 42.70 20.87
#